data_AF-A0A968YEF0-F1
#
_entry.id   AF-A0A968YEF0-F1
#
_cell.length_a   1.000
_cell.length_b   1.000
_cell.length_c   1.000
_cell.angle_alpha   90.00
_cell.angle_beta   90.00
_cell.angle_gamma   90.00
#
_symmetry.space_group_name_H-M   'P 1'
#
loop_
_entity.id
_entity.type
_entity.pdbx_description
1 polymer ?
#
loop_
_entity_poly.entity_id
_entity_poly.type
_entity_poly.pdbx_seq_one_letter_code
_entity_poly.pdbx_strand_id
1 'polypeptide(L)'
;MKNLPKQETVTLWPCPKIEQNLAREQSETDYIAPWVEIGDEEYWWFLECVPPLMLDHRGYVNSEPYSSTPDGQDIYVGVIEVKGKFYAKMVTLAEYTHLNLSQVSLQPRVLTNA
;
A
#
# COMPACT_ATOMS: atom_id res chain seq x y z
N MET A 1 -2.71 0.67 -48.94
CA MET A 1 -2.14 1.20 -47.68
C MET A 1 -2.94 0.59 -46.55
N LYS A 2 -2.31 -0.17 -45.65
CA LYS A 2 -2.99 -0.85 -44.53
C LYS A 2 -3.21 0.17 -43.42
N ASN A 3 -4.47 0.42 -43.06
CA ASN A 3 -4.82 1.23 -41.90
C ASN A 3 -4.34 0.50 -40.64
N LEU A 4 -3.36 1.08 -39.93
CA LEU A 4 -3.04 0.62 -38.58
C LEU A 4 -4.23 0.93 -37.66
N PRO A 5 -4.65 -0.02 -36.81
CA PRO A 5 -5.63 0.27 -35.77
C PRO A 5 -5.05 1.34 -34.84
N LYS A 6 -5.87 2.35 -34.51
CA LYS A 6 -5.54 3.37 -33.52
C LYS A 6 -5.09 2.67 -32.24
N GLN A 7 -3.88 2.94 -31.79
CA GLN A 7 -3.46 2.59 -30.43
C GLN A 7 -4.41 3.28 -29.47
N GLU A 8 -5.23 2.50 -28.78
CA GLU A 8 -5.90 2.96 -27.58
C GLU A 8 -4.79 3.28 -26.57
N THR A 9 -4.67 4.56 -26.25
CA THR A 9 -3.84 5.00 -25.13
C THR A 9 -4.39 4.35 -23.88
N VAL A 10 -3.65 3.38 -23.34
CA VAL A 10 -3.87 2.85 -22.00
C VAL A 10 -3.81 4.05 -21.06
N THR A 11 -4.96 4.49 -20.57
CA THR A 11 -5.03 5.44 -19.46
C THR A 11 -4.44 4.72 -18.25
N LEU A 12 -3.15 4.95 -17.99
CA LEU A 12 -2.55 4.60 -16.71
C LEU A 12 -3.44 5.20 -15.63
N TRP A 13 -3.93 4.34 -14.73
CA TRP A 13 -4.75 4.79 -13.60
C TRP A 13 -3.97 5.89 -12.86
N PRO A 14 -4.59 7.03 -12.54
CA PRO A 14 -3.89 8.09 -11.86
C PRO A 14 -3.34 7.56 -10.53
N CYS A 15 -2.01 7.69 -10.34
CA CYS A 15 -1.37 7.33 -9.08
C CYS A 15 -2.08 8.09 -7.94
N PRO A 16 -2.66 7.39 -6.95
CA PRO A 16 -3.37 8.04 -5.87
C PRO A 16 -2.40 8.86 -5.02
N LYS A 17 -2.80 10.08 -4.62
CA LYS A 17 -1.99 11.02 -3.80
C LYS A 17 -1.66 10.50 -2.38
N ILE A 18 -1.98 9.24 -2.07
CA ILE A 18 -1.73 8.59 -0.77
C ILE A 18 -0.25 8.41 -0.46
N GLU A 19 0.63 8.37 -1.48
CA GLU A 19 2.08 8.37 -1.27
C GLU A 19 2.53 9.54 -0.38
N GLN A 20 1.87 10.70 -0.45
CA GLN A 20 2.18 11.87 0.38
C GLN A 20 1.80 11.67 1.87
N ASN A 21 0.81 10.83 2.15
CA ASN A 21 0.41 10.48 3.52
C ASN A 21 1.28 9.35 4.09
N LEU A 22 1.84 8.49 3.24
CA LEU A 22 2.76 7.40 3.61
C LEU A 22 4.23 7.87 3.73
N ALA A 23 4.61 8.95 3.03
CA ALA A 23 5.99 9.44 2.94
C ALA A 23 6.38 10.46 4.03
N ARG A 24 5.77 10.45 5.22
CA ARG A 24 6.15 11.37 6.32
C ARG A 24 7.38 10.88 7.09
N GLU A 25 8.12 11.84 7.63
CA GLU A 25 9.54 11.80 8.03
C GLU A 25 9.93 10.72 9.07
N GLN A 26 10.83 9.84 8.61
CA GLN A 26 11.87 9.06 9.34
C GLN A 26 11.97 9.33 10.85
N SER A 27 11.01 8.86 11.63
CA SER A 27 11.08 8.87 13.08
C SER A 27 10.66 7.51 13.63
N GLU A 28 11.18 7.11 14.79
CA GLU A 28 10.76 5.86 15.47
C GLU A 28 9.24 5.75 15.66
N THR A 29 8.54 6.88 15.63
CA THR A 29 7.07 6.98 15.67
C THR A 29 6.35 6.41 14.44
N ASP A 30 6.99 6.32 13.29
CA ASP A 30 6.36 5.79 12.06
C ASP A 30 6.15 4.27 12.12
N TYR A 31 6.98 3.55 12.89
CA TYR A 31 6.78 2.10 13.13
C TYR A 31 5.49 1.81 13.92
N ILE A 32 5.05 2.76 14.75
CA ILE A 32 3.84 2.67 15.56
C ILE A 32 2.62 3.23 14.78
N ALA A 33 2.83 3.73 13.56
CA ALA A 33 1.74 4.28 12.77
C ALA A 33 0.62 3.24 12.59
N PRO A 34 -0.65 3.66 12.70
CA PRO A 34 -1.77 2.77 12.50
C PRO A 34 -1.93 2.42 11.02
N TRP A 35 -2.65 1.34 10.77
CA TRP A 35 -3.12 1.00 9.43
C TRP A 35 -4.20 1.99 9.01
N VAL A 36 -4.03 2.63 7.86
CA VAL A 36 -4.94 3.68 7.39
C VAL A 36 -5.87 3.11 6.32
N GLU A 37 -7.17 3.37 6.47
CA GLU A 37 -8.18 2.94 5.50
C GLU A 37 -7.90 3.55 4.12
N ILE A 38 -7.88 2.70 3.09
CA ILE A 38 -7.76 3.08 1.68
C ILE A 38 -9.05 2.69 0.95
N GLY A 39 -9.31 3.32 -0.19
CA GLY A 39 -10.41 2.92 -1.05
C GLY A 39 -10.03 1.74 -1.96
N ASP A 40 -11.04 1.17 -2.59
CA ASP A 40 -10.90 0.04 -3.50
C ASP A 40 -9.97 0.38 -4.68
N GLU A 41 -10.07 1.60 -5.22
CA GLU A 41 -9.21 2.05 -6.32
C GLU A 41 -7.72 1.99 -5.94
N GLU A 42 -7.39 2.40 -4.72
CA GLU A 42 -6.01 2.36 -4.24
C GLU A 42 -5.55 0.93 -3.95
N TYR A 43 -6.44 0.09 -3.39
CA TYR A 43 -6.16 -1.33 -3.19
C TYR A 43 -5.78 -2.03 -4.50
N TRP A 44 -6.56 -1.81 -5.56
CA TRP A 44 -6.30 -2.43 -6.86
C TRP A 44 -5.10 -1.82 -7.56
N TRP A 45 -4.91 -0.50 -7.46
CA TRP A 45 -3.75 0.17 -8.01
C TRP A 45 -2.44 -0.42 -7.47
N PHE A 46 -2.32 -0.56 -6.15
CA PHE A 46 -1.13 -1.14 -5.54
C PHE A 46 -0.90 -2.61 -5.96
N LEU A 47 -1.97 -3.40 -6.05
CA LEU A 47 -1.89 -4.82 -6.39
C LEU A 47 -1.52 -5.07 -7.87
N GLU A 48 -1.99 -4.22 -8.78
CA GLU A 48 -1.79 -4.38 -10.22
C GLU A 48 -0.50 -3.72 -10.71
N CYS A 49 -0.06 -2.62 -10.08
CA CYS A 49 1.15 -1.91 -10.50
C CYS A 49 2.44 -2.62 -10.09
N VAL A 50 2.45 -3.28 -8.92
CA VAL A 50 3.64 -3.95 -8.39
C VAL A 50 3.24 -5.37 -7.94
N PRO A 51 3.89 -6.43 -8.46
CA PRO A 51 3.55 -7.79 -8.06
C PRO A 51 3.74 -7.96 -6.53
N PRO A 52 2.89 -8.75 -5.87
CA PRO A 52 3.04 -8.96 -4.44
C PRO A 52 4.23 -9.88 -4.14
N LEU A 53 5.04 -9.49 -3.16
CA LEU A 53 6.08 -10.34 -2.57
C LEU A 53 5.46 -11.38 -1.62
N MET A 54 4.37 -11.01 -0.96
CA MET A 54 3.54 -11.91 -0.15
C MET A 54 2.08 -11.65 -0.47
N LEU A 55 1.29 -12.71 -0.59
CA LEU A 55 -0.16 -12.66 -0.78
C LEU A 55 -0.78 -13.78 0.05
N ASP A 56 -1.67 -13.43 0.98
CA ASP A 56 -2.38 -14.38 1.83
C ASP A 56 -3.83 -13.95 2.07
N HIS A 57 -4.56 -14.69 2.91
CA HIS A 57 -5.98 -14.45 3.19
C HIS A 57 -6.27 -13.13 3.92
N ARG A 58 -5.24 -12.46 4.45
CA ARG A 58 -5.34 -11.17 5.15
C ARG A 58 -5.11 -10.01 4.18
N GLY A 59 -4.38 -10.21 3.09
CA GLY A 59 -4.02 -9.19 2.12
C GLY A 59 -2.68 -9.48 1.44
N TYR A 60 -1.87 -8.45 1.17
CA TYR A 60 -0.60 -8.59 0.48
C TYR A 60 0.49 -7.59 0.92
N VAL A 61 1.72 -7.85 0.49
CA VAL A 61 2.86 -6.91 0.55
C VAL A 61 3.41 -6.75 -0.86
N ASN A 62 3.57 -5.51 -1.33
CA ASN A 62 4.14 -5.25 -2.65
C ASN A 62 5.65 -5.63 -2.71
N SER A 63 6.18 -5.90 -3.90
CA SER A 63 7.58 -6.33 -4.05
C SER A 63 8.60 -5.21 -4.16
N GLU A 64 8.17 -3.95 -4.22
CA GLU A 64 9.07 -2.81 -4.36
C GLU A 64 9.30 -2.14 -3.00
N PRO A 65 10.54 -2.17 -2.46
CA PRO A 65 10.85 -1.47 -1.23
C PRO A 65 10.84 0.03 -1.47
N TYR A 66 10.13 0.76 -0.62
CA TYR A 66 10.05 2.22 -0.67
C TYR A 66 11.21 2.89 0.08
N SER A 67 11.70 2.24 1.13
CA SER A 67 12.79 2.72 1.97
C SER A 67 13.39 1.57 2.79
N SER A 68 14.28 1.89 3.71
CA SER A 68 14.82 0.94 4.67
C SER A 68 14.87 1.55 6.08
N THR A 69 14.77 0.70 7.10
CA THR A 69 14.98 1.05 8.51
C THR A 69 16.44 1.44 8.78
N PRO A 70 16.75 2.11 9.90
CA PRO A 70 18.14 2.44 10.27
C PRO A 70 19.08 1.23 10.40
N ASP A 71 18.54 0.06 10.75
CA ASP A 71 19.27 -1.21 10.81
C ASP A 71 19.32 -1.97 9.47
N GLY A 72 18.78 -1.38 8.39
CA GLY A 72 18.92 -1.86 7.01
C GLY A 72 17.85 -2.87 6.57
N GLN A 73 16.70 -2.95 7.26
CA GLN A 73 15.57 -3.77 6.82
C GLN A 73 14.74 -3.01 5.81
N ASP A 74 14.37 -3.65 4.70
CA ASP A 74 13.53 -3.02 3.69
C ASP A 74 12.09 -2.81 4.19
N ILE A 75 11.54 -1.65 3.83
CA ILE A 75 10.17 -1.24 4.13
C ILE A 75 9.34 -1.27 2.84
N TYR A 76 8.20 -1.93 2.92
CA TYR A 76 7.27 -2.17 1.83
C TYR A 76 5.89 -1.60 2.17
N VAL A 77 5.00 -1.50 1.18
CA VAL A 77 3.58 -1.26 1.41
C VAL A 77 2.90 -2.60 1.67
N GLY A 78 2.42 -2.77 2.89
CA GLY A 78 1.49 -3.83 3.27
C GLY A 78 0.06 -3.33 3.12
N VAL A 79 -0.81 -4.20 2.59
CA VAL A 79 -2.24 -3.95 2.47
C VAL A 79 -2.98 -5.12 3.12
N ILE A 80 -4.01 -4.82 3.92
CA ILE A 80 -4.86 -5.80 4.57
C ILE A 80 -6.34 -5.53 4.33
N GLU A 81 -7.14 -6.59 4.34
CA GLU A 81 -8.59 -6.54 4.36
C GLU A 81 -9.10 -6.88 5.76
N VAL A 82 -9.90 -6.00 6.34
CA VAL A 82 -10.58 -6.24 7.62
C VAL A 82 -12.06 -5.90 7.49
N LYS A 83 -12.92 -6.91 7.59
CA LYS A 83 -14.39 -6.77 7.52
C LYS A 83 -14.87 -6.05 6.25
N GLY A 84 -14.29 -6.39 5.10
CA GLY A 84 -14.65 -5.81 3.80
C GLY A 84 -14.16 -4.38 3.58
N LYS A 85 -13.19 -3.90 4.38
CA LYS A 85 -12.50 -2.63 4.19
C LYS A 85 -11.01 -2.86 4.01
N PHE A 86 -10.37 -2.03 3.20
CA PHE A 86 -8.95 -2.11 2.91
C PHE A 86 -8.15 -1.11 3.72
N TYR A 87 -6.97 -1.51 4.16
CA TYR A 87 -6.06 -0.67 4.92
C TYR A 87 -4.62 -0.85 4.44
N ALA A 88 -3.84 0.21 4.42
CA ALA A 88 -2.42 0.17 4.08
C ALA A 88 -1.53 0.68 5.21
N LYS A 89 -0.31 0.16 5.27
CA LYS A 89 0.76 0.60 6.15
C LYS A 89 2.14 0.29 5.54
N MET A 90 3.12 1.15 5.83
CA MET A 90 4.53 0.84 5.61
C MET A 90 5.01 -0.21 6.62
N VAL A 91 5.52 -1.35 6.16
CA VAL A 91 5.90 -2.49 7.00
C VAL A 91 7.19 -3.15 6.53
N THR A 92 7.93 -3.73 7.45
CA THR A 92 8.93 -4.76 7.13
C THR A 92 8.24 -6.10 6.87
N LEU A 93 8.92 -7.02 6.18
CA LEU A 93 8.40 -8.38 5.98
C LEU A 93 8.22 -9.14 7.30
N ALA A 94 9.09 -8.89 8.28
CA ALA A 94 9.00 -9.50 9.60
C ALA A 94 7.72 -9.07 10.33
N GLU A 95 7.39 -7.78 10.30
CA GLU A 95 6.16 -7.24 10.89
C GLU A 95 4.91 -7.82 10.22
N TYR A 96 4.88 -7.88 8.89
CA TYR A 96 3.74 -8.44 8.16
C TYR A 96 3.55 -9.95 8.43
N THR A 97 4.64 -10.70 8.45
CA THR A 97 4.61 -12.16 8.68
C THR A 97 4.03 -12.48 10.07
N HIS A 98 4.40 -11.70 11.09
CA HIS A 98 3.92 -11.89 12.46
C HIS A 98 2.65 -11.08 12.78
N LEU A 99 2.00 -10.50 11.77
CA LEU A 99 0.82 -9.66 11.96
C LEU A 99 -0.35 -10.43 12.59
N ASN A 100 -0.80 -9.96 13.75
CA ASN A 100 -2.02 -10.42 14.40
C ASN A 100 -3.15 -9.39 14.20
N LEU A 101 -4.10 -9.72 13.34
CA LEU A 101 -5.25 -8.84 13.01
C LEU A 101 -6.14 -8.49 14.22
N SER A 102 -6.07 -9.23 15.33
CA SER A 102 -6.80 -8.84 16.56
C SER A 102 -6.17 -7.67 17.31
N GLN A 103 -4.91 -7.33 17.01
CA GLN A 103 -4.11 -6.35 17.71
C GLN A 103 -3.75 -5.14 16.85
N VAL A 104 -4.22 -5.07 15.60
CA VAL A 104 -3.91 -3.94 14.71
C VAL A 104 -4.71 -2.71 15.09
N SER A 105 -4.05 -1.56 15.10
CA SER A 105 -4.70 -0.25 15.22
C SER A 105 -5.14 0.20 13.83
N LEU A 106 -6.45 0.34 13.63
CA LEU A 106 -7.06 0.77 12.37
C LEU A 106 -7.53 2.21 12.49
N GLN A 107 -7.16 3.05 11.53
CA GLN A 107 -7.64 4.42 11.42
C GLN A 107 -8.49 4.62 10.16
N PRO A 108 -9.62 5.32 10.27
CA PRO A 108 -10.43 5.66 9.11
C PRO A 108 -9.68 6.64 8.19
N ARG A 109 -10.07 6.65 6.92
CA ARG A 109 -9.52 7.57 5.93
C ARG A 109 -9.90 9.00 6.31
N VAL A 110 -8.91 9.85 6.59
CA VAL A 110 -9.14 11.29 6.78
C VAL A 110 -9.02 11.97 5.42
N LEU A 111 -10.15 12.30 4.81
CA LEU A 111 -10.19 13.15 3.63
C LEU A 111 -10.03 14.60 4.11
N THR A 112 -8.83 15.15 4.01
CA THR A 112 -8.66 16.60 4.13
C THR A 112 -9.26 17.24 2.89
N ASN A 113 -10.34 18.00 3.04
CA ASN A 113 -10.85 18.84 1.96
C ASN A 113 -9.71 19.79 1.53
N ALA A 114 -9.19 19.58 0.33
CA ALA A 114 -8.21 20.45 -0.32
C ALA A 114 -8.89 21.69 -0.89
#